data_AF-A0A821GEC2-F1
#
_entry.id   AF-A0A821GEC2-F1
#
_cell.length_a   1.000
_cell.length_b   1.000
_cell.length_c   1.000
_cell.angle_alpha   90.00
_cell.angle_beta   90.00
_cell.angle_gamma   90.00
#
_symmetry.space_group_name_H-M   'P 1'
#
loop_
_entity.id
_entity.type
_entity.pdbx_description
1 polymer ?
#
loop_
_entity_poly.entity_id
_entity_poly.type
_entity_poly.pdbx_seq_one_letter_code
_entity_poly.pdbx_strand_id
1 'polypeptide(L)'
;MINPSDRCQHITEIFNESIVKLDLIRRIKYYHLPCQISTLNLSCFYDDIHLCLCYDYYKQRFANCFEFDHNMTFDCLGQSVCQNGGKCFQDTPNCPKRSICVCSSCFYGAQCQFSTSGFGLSLDAILGYHIIPNVSIKHQSTIVKISLVLNIILNIAGSINGILSMITFKNKIIREVGCGLYLLGSSITTILTMILFGLKFWILILSQMAFISNRTFLHIQCISLDFLLQLCRNMD
;
A
#
# COMPACT_ATOMS: atom_id res chain seq x y z
N MET A 1 5.24 5.53 -3.51
CA MET A 1 4.94 4.67 -4.67
C MET A 1 5.74 5.23 -5.82
N ILE A 2 6.56 4.41 -6.49
CA ILE A 2 7.30 4.82 -7.69
C ILE A 2 6.32 4.65 -8.85
N ASN A 3 5.90 5.75 -9.46
CA ASN A 3 5.04 5.71 -10.64
C ASN A 3 5.89 5.50 -11.91
N PRO A 4 5.31 4.98 -13.00
CA PRO A 4 5.98 4.91 -14.30
C PRO A 4 6.46 6.27 -14.81
N SER A 5 5.79 7.36 -14.39
CA SER A 5 6.18 8.75 -14.64
C SER A 5 7.46 9.18 -13.92
N ASP A 6 7.92 8.43 -12.94
CA ASP A 6 9.15 8.71 -12.19
C ASP A 6 10.39 8.10 -12.88
N ARG A 7 10.20 7.45 -14.04
CA ARG A 7 11.30 6.94 -14.87
C ARG A 7 12.06 8.09 -15.52
N CYS A 8 13.36 8.17 -15.27
CA CYS A 8 14.25 9.04 -16.02
C CYS A 8 14.35 8.57 -17.48
N GLN A 9 14.23 9.50 -18.43
CA GLN A 9 14.36 9.21 -19.87
C GLN A 9 15.82 9.15 -20.30
N HIS A 10 16.11 8.37 -21.35
CA HIS A 10 17.45 8.33 -21.92
C HIS A 10 17.70 9.57 -22.81
N ILE A 11 18.95 10.02 -22.89
CA ILE A 11 19.32 11.24 -23.60
C ILE A 11 18.94 11.24 -25.09
N THR A 12 18.92 10.05 -25.71
CA THR A 12 18.50 9.86 -27.12
C THR A 12 17.03 10.15 -27.36
N GLU A 13 16.20 10.08 -26.32
CA GLU A 13 14.76 10.35 -26.41
C GLU A 13 14.46 11.85 -26.31
N ILE A 14 15.42 12.63 -25.79
CA ILE A 14 15.23 14.04 -25.45
C ILE A 14 15.94 14.95 -26.46
N PHE A 15 17.16 14.61 -26.86
CA PHE A 15 17.95 15.43 -27.78
C PHE A 15 17.89 14.95 -29.22
N ASN A 16 18.10 15.90 -30.13
CA ASN A 16 18.34 15.60 -31.54
C ASN A 16 19.62 14.75 -31.70
N GLU A 17 19.61 13.86 -32.69
CA GLU A 17 20.76 12.97 -32.98
C GLU A 17 22.09 13.71 -33.14
N SER A 18 22.06 14.93 -33.70
CA SER A 18 23.24 15.76 -33.90
C SER A 18 23.94 16.14 -32.59
N ILE A 19 23.17 16.35 -31.50
CA ILE A 19 23.72 16.66 -30.18
C ILE A 19 24.18 15.37 -29.49
N VAL A 20 23.42 14.28 -29.62
CA VAL A 20 23.77 12.99 -29.01
C VAL A 20 25.11 12.45 -29.53
N LYS A 21 25.39 12.64 -30.82
CA LYS A 21 26.63 12.21 -31.50
C LYS A 21 27.85 13.10 -31.18
N LEU A 22 27.69 14.20 -30.43
CA LEU A 22 28.82 15.02 -30.01
C LEU A 22 29.69 14.29 -28.98
N ASP A 23 30.97 14.63 -28.97
CA ASP A 23 31.88 14.26 -27.89
C ASP A 23 31.36 14.74 -26.53
N LEU A 24 31.56 13.94 -25.48
CA LEU A 24 31.01 14.13 -24.15
C LEU A 24 31.23 15.54 -23.60
N ILE A 25 32.44 16.10 -23.77
CA ILE A 25 32.81 17.42 -23.25
C ILE A 25 31.97 18.52 -23.89
N ARG A 26 31.64 18.37 -25.18
CA ARG A 26 30.79 19.32 -25.90
C ARG A 26 29.33 19.08 -25.57
N ARG A 27 28.93 17.82 -25.44
CA ARG A 27 27.57 17.38 -25.17
C ARG A 27 27.06 17.86 -23.81
N ILE A 28 27.88 17.77 -22.75
CA ILE A 28 27.56 18.21 -21.38
C ILE A 28 27.10 19.66 -21.30
N LYS A 29 27.63 20.56 -22.16
CA LYS A 29 27.26 21.98 -22.17
C LYS A 29 25.77 22.21 -22.46
N TYR A 30 25.12 21.24 -23.11
CA TYR A 30 23.72 21.32 -23.49
C TYR A 30 22.78 20.72 -22.43
N TYR A 31 23.29 20.06 -21.38
CA TYR A 31 22.49 19.26 -20.44
C TYR A 31 21.50 20.08 -19.60
N HIS A 32 21.70 21.39 -19.49
CA HIS A 32 20.72 22.25 -18.82
C HIS A 32 19.49 22.55 -19.70
N LEU A 33 19.59 22.46 -21.03
CA LEU A 33 18.49 22.84 -21.94
C LEU A 33 17.20 22.03 -21.73
N PRO A 34 17.23 20.69 -21.62
CA PRO A 34 16.00 19.91 -21.42
C PRO A 34 15.24 20.29 -20.16
N CYS A 35 15.97 20.60 -19.08
CA CYS A 35 15.34 21.02 -17.83
C CYS A 35 14.65 22.39 -17.96
N GLN A 36 15.14 23.27 -18.84
CA GLN A 36 14.56 24.60 -19.06
C GLN A 36 13.29 24.57 -19.92
N ILE A 37 13.09 23.51 -20.71
CA ILE A 37 11.92 23.37 -21.57
C ILE A 37 10.71 22.97 -20.72
N SER A 38 9.85 23.95 -20.42
CA SER A 38 8.71 23.77 -19.50
C SER A 38 7.68 22.73 -19.96
N THR A 39 7.61 22.41 -21.26
CA THR A 39 6.66 21.42 -21.80
C THR A 39 7.04 19.98 -21.47
N LEU A 40 8.31 19.66 -21.24
CA LEU A 40 8.74 18.31 -20.86
C LEU A 40 8.57 18.04 -19.36
N ASN A 41 8.54 19.09 -18.53
CA ASN A 41 8.48 19.01 -17.07
C ASN A 41 9.35 17.88 -16.46
N LEU A 42 10.58 17.77 -16.93
CA LEU A 42 11.43 16.60 -16.70
C LEU A 42 12.03 16.61 -15.30
N SER A 43 11.83 15.54 -14.52
CA SER A 43 12.47 15.40 -13.19
C SER A 43 13.94 14.97 -13.29
N CYS A 44 14.24 14.05 -14.22
CA CYS A 44 15.57 13.49 -14.41
C CYS A 44 15.73 12.86 -15.80
N PHE A 45 16.98 12.76 -16.26
CA PHE A 45 17.38 12.03 -17.46
C PHE A 45 18.76 11.41 -17.26
N TYR A 46 19.15 10.50 -18.14
CA TYR A 46 20.47 9.88 -18.08
C TYR A 46 21.08 9.65 -19.47
N ASP A 47 22.40 9.60 -19.53
CA ASP A 47 23.15 9.09 -20.68
C ASP A 47 23.88 7.79 -20.29
N ASP A 48 24.88 7.37 -21.06
CA ASP A 48 25.61 6.12 -20.78
C ASP A 48 26.48 6.18 -19.50
N ILE A 49 26.79 7.39 -18.99
CA ILE A 49 27.78 7.61 -17.92
C ILE A 49 27.21 8.45 -16.76
N HIS A 50 26.23 9.31 -17.01
CA HIS A 50 25.72 10.30 -16.08
C HIS A 50 24.23 10.15 -15.84
N LEU A 51 23.85 10.32 -14.59
CA LEU A 51 22.48 10.60 -14.17
C LEU A 51 22.34 12.09 -13.87
N CYS A 52 21.34 12.72 -14.47
CA CYS A 52 21.06 14.15 -14.35
C CYS A 52 19.72 14.40 -13.67
N LEU A 53 19.73 15.25 -12.64
CA LEU A 53 18.54 15.69 -11.92
C LEU A 53 18.20 17.13 -12.29
N CYS A 54 16.97 17.38 -12.70
CA CYS A 54 16.48 18.73 -12.97
C CYS A 54 15.91 19.33 -11.68
N TYR A 55 16.46 20.45 -11.23
CA TYR A 55 15.98 21.16 -10.05
C TYR A 55 15.77 22.65 -10.35
N ASP A 56 14.82 23.24 -9.64
CA ASP A 56 14.51 24.66 -9.77
C ASP A 56 15.44 25.49 -8.89
N TYR A 57 16.11 26.46 -9.51
CA TYR A 57 16.91 27.45 -8.81
C TYR A 57 16.42 28.85 -9.18
N TYR A 58 15.73 29.49 -8.23
CA TYR A 58 14.97 30.73 -8.44
C TYR A 58 13.92 30.61 -9.57
N LYS A 59 14.24 31.12 -10.76
CA LYS A 59 13.35 31.17 -11.94
C LYS A 59 13.90 30.37 -13.13
N GLN A 60 15.00 29.63 -12.93
CA GLN A 60 15.64 28.82 -13.95
C GLN A 60 15.81 27.41 -13.42
N ARG A 61 15.56 26.43 -14.30
CA ARG A 61 15.69 25.02 -13.98
C ARG A 61 17.02 24.52 -14.55
N PHE A 62 17.81 23.87 -13.72
CA PHE A 62 19.15 23.40 -14.08
C PHE A 62 19.24 21.89 -13.94
N ALA A 63 20.03 21.27 -14.82
CA ALA A 63 20.49 19.90 -14.63
C ALA A 63 21.70 19.86 -13.69
N ASN A 64 21.65 19.03 -12.64
CA ASN A 64 22.82 18.59 -11.89
C ASN A 64 23.12 17.14 -12.29
N CYS A 65 24.27 16.93 -12.92
CA CYS A 65 24.67 15.64 -13.47
C CYS A 65 25.86 15.09 -12.70
N PHE A 66 25.80 13.81 -12.37
CA PHE A 66 26.89 13.09 -11.71
C PHE A 66 27.10 11.76 -12.40
N GLU A 67 28.34 11.28 -12.37
CA GLU A 67 28.68 9.96 -12.87
C GLU A 67 27.88 8.91 -12.12
N PHE A 68 27.28 8.00 -12.88
CA PHE A 68 26.39 6.97 -12.36
C PHE A 68 26.64 5.67 -13.11
N ASP A 69 27.05 4.64 -12.37
CA ASP A 69 27.20 3.31 -12.94
C ASP A 69 25.82 2.66 -13.11
N HIS A 70 25.31 2.68 -14.35
CA HIS A 70 24.03 2.08 -14.71
C HIS A 70 24.00 0.55 -14.56
N ASN A 71 25.16 -0.09 -14.52
CA ASN A 71 25.29 -1.54 -14.30
C ASN A 71 25.47 -1.88 -12.81
N MET A 72 25.53 -0.89 -11.93
CA MET A 72 25.69 -1.11 -10.51
C MET A 72 24.46 -1.82 -9.93
N THR A 73 24.61 -3.12 -9.65
CA THR A 73 23.62 -3.91 -8.94
C THR A 73 24.00 -4.01 -7.48
N PHE A 74 23.15 -3.48 -6.60
CA PHE A 74 23.26 -3.73 -5.18
C PHE A 74 22.58 -5.08 -4.89
N ASP A 75 23.37 -6.09 -4.53
CA ASP A 75 22.86 -7.39 -4.07
C ASP A 75 22.86 -7.48 -2.52
N CYS A 76 23.18 -6.36 -1.86
CA CYS A 76 23.35 -6.29 -0.41
C CYS A 76 24.34 -7.35 0.11
N LEU A 77 25.46 -7.54 -0.61
CA LEU A 77 26.52 -8.51 -0.31
C LEU A 77 26.02 -9.96 -0.23
N GLY A 78 24.98 -10.29 -1.00
CA GLY A 78 24.31 -11.59 -0.97
C GLY A 78 23.46 -11.84 0.29
N GLN A 79 23.34 -10.85 1.19
CA GLN A 79 22.46 -10.88 2.36
C GLN A 79 21.22 -10.02 2.12
N SER A 80 20.56 -10.20 0.97
CA SER A 80 19.34 -9.45 0.68
C SER A 80 18.28 -9.76 1.74
N VAL A 81 17.92 -8.75 2.54
CA VAL A 81 16.81 -8.83 3.50
C VAL A 81 15.46 -8.91 2.77
N CYS A 82 15.45 -8.67 1.45
CA CYS A 82 14.29 -8.70 0.59
C CYS A 82 13.89 -10.15 0.26
N GLN A 83 12.64 -10.49 0.53
CA GLN A 83 12.03 -11.78 0.24
C GLN A 83 11.36 -11.78 -1.13
N ASN A 84 10.91 -12.95 -1.59
CA ASN A 84 10.07 -13.12 -2.79
C ASN A 84 10.64 -12.51 -4.08
N GLY A 85 11.97 -12.53 -4.24
CA GLY A 85 12.65 -11.98 -5.41
C GLY A 85 12.63 -10.45 -5.48
N GLY A 86 12.41 -9.76 -4.34
CA GLY A 86 12.56 -8.31 -4.25
C GLY A 86 14.01 -7.87 -4.49
N LYS A 87 14.19 -6.79 -5.25
CA LYS A 87 15.52 -6.21 -5.50
C LYS A 87 15.94 -5.36 -4.30
N CYS A 88 17.14 -5.61 -3.79
CA CYS A 88 17.72 -4.85 -2.69
C CYS A 88 18.46 -3.63 -3.23
N PHE A 89 18.31 -2.49 -2.57
CA PHE A 89 19.12 -1.31 -2.83
C PHE A 89 19.67 -0.80 -1.50
N GLN A 90 20.90 -0.32 -1.50
CA GLN A 90 21.58 0.16 -0.30
C GLN A 90 22.24 1.52 -0.56
N ASP A 91 22.38 2.30 0.49
CA ASP A 91 22.89 3.68 0.41
C ASP A 91 24.39 3.72 0.05
N THR A 92 25.19 2.79 0.60
CA THR A 92 26.63 2.70 0.33
C THR A 92 27.07 1.27 0.09
N PRO A 93 28.04 1.04 -0.82
CA PRO A 93 28.61 -0.30 -1.03
C PRO A 93 29.35 -0.83 0.20
N ASN A 94 30.06 0.05 0.92
CA ASN A 94 30.73 -0.27 2.18
C ASN A 94 29.86 0.12 3.39
N CYS A 95 29.59 -0.83 4.28
CA CYS A 95 28.84 -0.66 5.53
C CYS A 95 27.50 0.08 5.37
N PRO A 96 26.52 -0.51 4.66
CA PRO A 96 25.23 0.13 4.42
C PRO A 96 24.47 0.35 5.73
N LYS A 97 24.09 1.60 6.01
CA LYS A 97 23.25 1.95 7.17
C LYS A 97 21.76 1.84 6.89
N ARG A 98 21.38 1.87 5.61
CA ARG A 98 19.99 1.83 5.14
C ARG A 98 19.92 0.96 3.89
N SER A 99 18.92 0.09 3.85
CA SER A 99 18.56 -0.70 2.69
C SER A 99 17.06 -0.60 2.44
N ILE A 100 16.67 -0.68 1.17
CA ILE A 100 15.28 -0.67 0.73
C ILE A 100 15.04 -1.82 -0.24
N CYS A 101 13.85 -2.43 -0.13
CA CYS A 101 13.43 -3.50 -1.01
C CYS A 101 12.44 -2.98 -2.06
N VAL A 102 12.72 -3.24 -3.32
CA VAL A 102 11.81 -3.02 -4.44
C VAL A 102 11.17 -4.34 -4.82
N CYS A 103 9.87 -4.46 -4.53
CA CYS A 103 9.16 -5.72 -4.68
C CYS A 103 8.81 -6.03 -6.12
N SER A 104 8.87 -7.32 -6.45
CA SER A 104 8.33 -7.87 -7.69
C SER A 104 6.82 -7.68 -7.74
N SER A 105 6.25 -7.71 -8.96
CA SER A 105 4.80 -7.65 -9.13
C SER A 105 4.13 -8.70 -8.26
N CYS A 106 3.01 -8.33 -7.64
CA CYS A 106 2.25 -9.18 -6.73
C CYS A 106 2.86 -9.38 -5.33
N PHE A 107 3.94 -8.69 -4.95
CA PHE A 107 4.50 -8.72 -3.60
C PHE A 107 4.64 -7.33 -2.98
N TYR A 108 4.57 -7.24 -1.65
CA TYR A 108 4.63 -5.96 -0.93
C TYR A 108 5.08 -6.12 0.53
N GLY A 109 5.29 -4.99 1.22
CA GLY A 109 5.86 -4.91 2.56
C GLY A 109 7.31 -4.41 2.56
N ALA A 110 7.84 -4.04 3.73
CA ALA A 110 9.19 -3.49 3.86
C ALA A 110 10.30 -4.42 3.35
N GLN A 111 10.06 -5.72 3.37
CA GLN A 111 10.95 -6.77 2.89
C GLN A 111 10.32 -7.57 1.74
N CYS A 112 9.25 -7.08 1.11
CA CYS A 112 8.48 -7.84 0.10
C CYS A 112 7.93 -9.18 0.61
N GLN A 113 7.71 -9.29 1.92
CA GLN A 113 7.36 -10.55 2.59
C GLN A 113 5.91 -11.01 2.31
N PHE A 114 5.04 -10.13 1.82
CA PHE A 114 3.64 -10.45 1.59
C PHE A 114 3.36 -10.66 0.10
N SER A 115 2.56 -11.67 -0.23
CA SER A 115 2.13 -11.97 -1.59
C SER A 115 0.65 -11.68 -1.79
N THR A 116 0.29 -11.15 -2.95
CA THR A 116 -1.09 -10.92 -3.40
C THR A 116 -1.76 -12.21 -3.89
N SER A 117 -1.01 -13.29 -4.18
CA SER A 117 -1.56 -14.53 -4.74
C SER A 117 -2.35 -15.38 -3.73
N GLY A 118 -2.28 -15.06 -2.43
CA GLY A 118 -3.02 -15.71 -1.35
C GLY A 118 -4.18 -14.88 -0.79
N PHE A 119 -4.52 -13.74 -1.39
CA PHE A 119 -5.53 -12.85 -0.83
C PHE A 119 -6.96 -13.34 -1.07
N GLY A 120 -7.53 -13.99 -0.05
CA GLY A 120 -8.80 -13.46 0.45
C GLY A 120 -8.50 -12.06 0.98
N LEU A 121 -8.92 -11.01 0.28
CA LEU A 121 -8.79 -9.58 0.62
C LEU A 121 -9.09 -9.33 2.11
N SER A 122 -8.10 -9.49 2.98
CA SER A 122 -8.25 -9.19 4.40
C SER A 122 -8.06 -7.69 4.57
N LEU A 123 -9.01 -7.09 5.27
CA LEU A 123 -9.01 -5.66 5.54
C LEU A 123 -7.70 -5.19 6.20
N ASP A 124 -7.07 -6.08 6.97
CA ASP A 124 -5.83 -5.82 7.70
C ASP A 124 -4.64 -5.57 6.78
N ALA A 125 -4.60 -6.22 5.62
CA ALA A 125 -3.52 -6.06 4.66
C ALA A 125 -3.64 -4.78 3.83
N ILE A 126 -4.86 -4.44 3.42
CA ILE A 126 -5.14 -3.23 2.64
C ILE A 126 -4.96 -2.01 3.54
N LEU A 127 -5.52 -2.06 4.74
CA LEU A 127 -5.56 -0.91 5.63
C LEU A 127 -4.30 -0.78 6.48
N GLY A 128 -3.68 -1.89 6.88
CA GLY A 128 -2.50 -1.89 7.76
C GLY A 128 -1.32 -1.10 7.21
N TYR A 129 -1.10 -1.08 5.89
CA TYR A 129 -0.03 -0.30 5.27
C TYR A 129 -0.30 1.22 5.25
N HIS A 130 -1.58 1.61 5.23
CA HIS A 130 -1.97 3.03 5.17
C HIS A 130 -2.15 3.68 6.55
N ILE A 131 -2.08 2.89 7.63
CA ILE A 131 -2.16 3.38 8.99
C ILE A 131 -0.76 3.75 9.48
N ILE A 132 -0.61 5.00 9.88
CA ILE A 132 0.63 5.52 10.45
C ILE A 132 0.66 5.13 11.93
N PRO A 133 1.73 4.48 12.44
CA PRO A 133 1.79 4.09 13.84
C PRO A 133 1.94 5.32 14.77
N ASN A 134 1.45 5.21 16.01
CA ASN A 134 1.60 6.22 17.07
C ASN A 134 1.05 7.62 16.77
N VAL A 135 0.12 7.75 15.82
CA VAL A 135 -0.57 9.02 15.55
C VAL A 135 -2.08 8.90 15.74
N SER A 136 -2.68 9.98 16.26
CA SER A 136 -4.13 10.07 16.48
C SER A 136 -4.93 10.01 15.17
N ILE A 137 -6.18 9.54 15.24
CA ILE A 137 -7.12 9.41 14.08
C ILE A 137 -7.18 10.69 13.22
N LYS A 138 -7.09 11.88 13.85
CA LYS A 138 -7.17 13.17 13.15
C LYS A 138 -6.00 13.40 12.18
N HIS A 139 -4.83 12.81 12.46
CA HIS A 139 -3.61 12.96 11.66
C HIS A 139 -3.33 11.75 10.76
N GLN A 140 -4.19 10.74 10.76
CA GLN A 140 -4.09 9.59 9.86
C GLN A 140 -4.34 9.98 8.41
N SER A 141 -3.89 9.11 7.48
CA SER A 141 -4.08 9.27 6.04
C SER A 141 -5.57 9.37 5.67
N THR A 142 -5.85 10.02 4.54
CA THR A 142 -7.23 10.17 4.03
C THR A 142 -7.90 8.81 3.80
N ILE A 143 -7.14 7.80 3.37
CA ILE A 143 -7.61 6.43 3.14
C ILE A 143 -8.16 5.83 4.43
N VAL A 144 -7.45 5.95 5.56
CA VAL A 144 -7.89 5.42 6.86
C VAL A 144 -9.17 6.12 7.32
N LYS A 145 -9.26 7.46 7.17
CA LYS A 145 -10.46 8.22 7.52
C LYS A 145 -11.68 7.79 6.73
N ILE A 146 -11.54 7.63 5.40
CA ILE A 146 -12.62 7.16 4.53
C ILE A 146 -13.05 5.74 4.93
N SER A 147 -12.10 4.84 5.18
CA SER A 147 -12.39 3.47 5.59
C SER A 147 -13.15 3.39 6.91
N LEU A 148 -12.84 4.27 7.87
CA LEU A 148 -13.51 4.34 9.16
C LEU A 148 -14.95 4.84 9.01
N VAL A 149 -15.18 5.86 8.18
CA VAL A 149 -16.55 6.34 7.89
C VAL A 149 -17.37 5.24 7.21
N LEU A 150 -16.80 4.57 6.21
CA LEU A 150 -17.47 3.51 5.48
C LEU A 150 -17.80 2.31 6.38
N ASN A 151 -16.88 1.91 7.26
CA ASN A 151 -17.11 0.84 8.23
C ASN A 151 -18.26 1.17 9.19
N ILE A 152 -18.35 2.41 9.68
CA ILE A 152 -19.45 2.87 10.54
C ILE A 152 -20.79 2.80 9.79
N ILE A 153 -20.84 3.29 8.55
CA ILE A 153 -22.06 3.27 7.74
C ILE A 153 -22.53 1.82 7.50
N LEU A 154 -21.62 0.92 7.11
CA LEU A 154 -21.94 -0.48 6.89
C LEU A 154 -22.46 -1.15 8.17
N ASN A 155 -21.81 -0.92 9.32
CA ASN A 155 -22.23 -1.48 10.60
C ASN A 155 -23.63 -1.01 11.02
N ILE A 156 -23.95 0.27 10.83
CA ILE A 156 -25.27 0.81 11.15
C ILE A 156 -26.33 0.19 10.21
N ALA A 157 -26.09 0.21 8.90
CA ALA A 157 -27.04 -0.32 7.93
C ALA A 157 -27.30 -1.83 8.12
N GLY A 158 -26.23 -2.62 8.33
CA GLY A 158 -26.33 -4.05 8.59
C GLY A 158 -27.08 -4.37 9.89
N SER A 159 -26.82 -3.60 10.95
CA SER A 159 -27.51 -3.77 12.23
C SER A 159 -29.01 -3.45 12.12
N ILE A 160 -29.37 -2.35 11.44
CA ILE A 160 -30.77 -1.98 11.19
C ILE A 160 -31.47 -3.11 10.43
N ASN A 161 -30.87 -3.59 9.33
CA ASN A 161 -31.45 -4.67 8.53
C ASN A 161 -31.62 -5.97 9.31
N GLY A 162 -30.60 -6.37 10.08
CA GLY A 162 -30.65 -7.55 10.93
C GLY A 162 -31.74 -7.46 12.01
N ILE A 163 -31.85 -6.32 12.69
CA ILE A 163 -32.87 -6.09 13.72
C ILE A 163 -34.29 -6.09 13.12
N LEU A 164 -34.51 -5.41 11.99
CA LEU A 164 -35.81 -5.40 11.32
C LEU A 164 -36.22 -6.80 10.86
N SER A 165 -35.26 -7.56 10.31
CA SER A 165 -35.48 -8.95 9.90
C SER A 165 -35.83 -9.81 11.12
N MET A 166 -35.08 -9.67 12.22
CA MET A 166 -35.33 -10.42 13.45
C MET A 166 -36.69 -10.12 14.05
N ILE A 167 -37.13 -8.85 14.05
CA ILE A 167 -38.48 -8.47 14.53
C ILE A 167 -39.55 -9.11 13.64
N THR A 168 -39.39 -9.03 12.31
CA THR A 168 -40.34 -9.58 11.34
C THR A 168 -40.48 -11.10 11.49
N PHE A 169 -39.36 -11.84 11.52
CA PHE A 169 -39.37 -13.31 11.55
C PHE A 169 -39.59 -13.92 12.94
N LYS A 170 -39.59 -13.11 14.00
CA LYS A 170 -39.98 -13.55 15.36
C LYS A 170 -41.48 -13.82 15.49
N ASN A 171 -42.30 -13.35 14.55
CA ASN A 171 -43.74 -13.59 14.55
C ASN A 171 -44.08 -15.08 14.43
N LYS A 172 -44.98 -15.59 15.28
CA LYS A 172 -45.36 -17.02 15.33
C LYS A 172 -45.91 -17.54 14.02
N ILE A 173 -46.67 -16.72 13.28
CA ILE A 173 -47.32 -17.09 12.01
C ILE A 173 -46.27 -17.44 10.94
N ILE A 174 -45.18 -16.69 10.88
CA ILE A 174 -44.16 -16.83 9.84
C ILE A 174 -43.23 -18.03 10.14
N ARG A 175 -43.17 -18.46 11.41
CA ARG A 175 -42.33 -19.57 11.88
C ARG A 175 -42.94 -20.96 11.63
N GLU A 176 -44.18 -21.04 11.14
CA GLU A 176 -44.82 -22.31 10.77
C GLU A 176 -44.20 -22.91 9.50
N VAL A 177 -43.57 -22.09 8.67
CA VAL A 177 -42.89 -22.52 7.44
C VAL A 177 -41.38 -22.59 7.70
N GLY A 178 -40.71 -23.67 7.26
CA GLY A 178 -39.26 -23.85 7.45
C GLY A 178 -38.39 -22.69 6.92
N CYS A 179 -38.89 -21.97 5.90
CA CYS A 179 -38.27 -20.75 5.39
C CYS A 179 -38.16 -19.63 6.46
N GLY A 180 -39.19 -19.47 7.32
CA GLY A 180 -39.16 -18.47 8.39
C GLY A 180 -38.14 -18.76 9.49
N LEU A 181 -37.90 -20.04 9.80
CA LEU A 181 -36.83 -20.47 10.71
C LEU A 181 -35.44 -20.21 10.13
N TYR A 182 -35.23 -20.48 8.83
CA TYR A 182 -33.98 -20.18 8.14
C TYR A 182 -33.70 -18.67 8.13
N LEU A 183 -34.68 -17.84 7.76
CA LEU A 183 -34.53 -16.38 7.74
C LEU A 183 -34.28 -15.78 9.12
N LEU A 184 -34.87 -16.37 10.18
CA LEU A 184 -34.55 -15.99 11.55
C LEU A 184 -33.10 -16.36 11.91
N GLY A 185 -32.64 -17.56 11.56
CA GLY A 185 -31.25 -17.98 11.72
C GLY A 185 -30.28 -17.03 11.01
N SER A 186 -30.56 -16.72 9.74
CA SER A 186 -29.79 -15.78 8.92
C SER A 186 -29.77 -14.36 9.52
N SER A 187 -30.88 -13.90 10.12
CA SER A 187 -30.89 -12.60 10.81
C SER A 187 -29.98 -12.58 12.06
N ILE A 188 -29.80 -13.72 12.74
CA ILE A 188 -28.92 -13.84 13.90
C ILE A 188 -27.46 -13.90 13.47
N THR A 189 -27.14 -14.69 12.43
CA THR A 189 -25.79 -14.78 11.87
C THR A 189 -25.34 -13.45 11.29
N THR A 190 -26.21 -12.73 10.57
CA THR A 190 -25.89 -11.38 10.06
C THR A 190 -25.63 -10.34 11.15
N ILE A 191 -26.39 -10.34 12.25
CA ILE A 191 -26.08 -9.45 13.39
C ILE A 191 -24.72 -9.83 14.00
N LEU A 192 -24.46 -11.14 14.16
CA LEU A 192 -23.21 -11.65 14.73
C LEU A 192 -21.99 -11.30 13.85
N THR A 193 -22.10 -11.44 12.53
CA THR A 193 -21.01 -11.09 11.58
C THR A 193 -20.68 -9.61 11.63
N MET A 194 -21.68 -8.72 11.65
CA MET A 194 -21.45 -7.28 11.74
C MET A 194 -20.74 -6.88 13.05
N ILE A 195 -21.14 -7.47 14.18
CA ILE A 195 -20.48 -7.23 15.48
C ILE A 195 -19.01 -7.69 15.43
N LEU A 196 -18.75 -8.90 14.95
CA LEU A 196 -17.38 -9.46 14.86
C LEU A 196 -16.50 -8.63 13.91
N PHE A 197 -17.03 -8.21 12.77
CA PHE A 197 -16.33 -7.38 11.80
C PHE A 197 -16.00 -5.99 12.36
N GLY A 198 -16.96 -5.36 13.05
CA GLY A 198 -16.75 -4.09 13.74
C GLY A 198 -15.68 -4.20 14.82
N LEU A 199 -15.74 -5.23 15.67
CA LEU A 199 -14.74 -5.49 16.71
C LEU A 199 -13.34 -5.67 16.11
N LYS A 200 -13.21 -6.47 15.05
CA LYS A 200 -11.93 -6.67 14.35
C LYS A 200 -11.35 -5.36 13.84
N PHE A 201 -12.17 -4.51 13.21
CA PHE A 201 -11.75 -3.20 12.72
C PHE A 201 -11.24 -2.29 13.84
N TRP A 202 -11.96 -2.22 14.96
CA TRP A 202 -11.56 -1.41 16.11
C TRP A 202 -10.25 -1.89 16.74
N ILE A 203 -10.09 -3.21 16.91
CA ILE A 203 -8.85 -3.79 17.45
C ILE A 203 -7.66 -3.44 16.55
N LEU A 204 -7.83 -3.50 15.23
CA LEU A 204 -6.79 -3.13 14.27
C LEU A 204 -6.35 -1.66 14.44
N ILE A 205 -7.29 -0.73 14.51
CA ILE A 205 -6.99 0.69 14.69
C ILE A 205 -6.31 0.95 16.05
N LEU A 206 -6.81 0.35 17.13
CA LEU A 206 -6.26 0.51 18.48
C LEU A 206 -4.85 -0.09 18.62
N SER A 207 -4.59 -1.21 17.93
CA SER A 207 -3.26 -1.83 17.88
C SER A 207 -2.24 -0.92 17.19
N GLN A 208 -2.61 -0.34 16.04
CA GLN A 208 -1.72 0.54 15.29
C GLN A 208 -1.43 1.87 15.99
N MET A 209 -2.34 2.36 16.84
CA MET A 209 -2.10 3.53 17.69
C MET A 209 -1.27 3.22 18.95
N ALA A 210 -0.74 2.00 19.07
CA ALA A 210 0.01 1.50 20.23
C ALA A 210 -0.72 1.61 21.57
N PHE A 211 -2.04 1.79 21.55
CA PHE A 211 -2.86 1.71 22.76
C PHE A 211 -2.91 0.27 23.28
N ILE A 212 -2.93 -0.70 22.36
CA ILE A 212 -2.86 -2.14 22.67
C ILE A 212 -1.51 -2.68 22.18
N SER A 213 -0.56 -2.82 23.10
CA SER A 213 0.79 -3.34 22.82
C SER A 213 0.96 -4.83 23.12
N ASN A 214 -0.02 -5.46 23.79
CA ASN A 214 0.11 -6.83 24.23
C ASN A 214 0.05 -7.83 23.05
N ARG A 215 1.21 -8.38 22.67
CA ARG A 215 1.36 -9.30 21.53
C ARG A 215 0.56 -10.58 21.68
N THR A 216 0.44 -11.15 22.88
CA THR A 216 -0.31 -12.40 23.10
C THR A 216 -1.81 -12.16 22.92
N PHE A 217 -2.32 -11.04 23.42
CA PHE A 217 -3.71 -10.63 23.23
C PHE A 217 -4.04 -10.45 21.74
N LEU A 218 -3.21 -9.72 20.99
CA LEU A 218 -3.41 -9.50 19.55
C LEU A 218 -3.39 -10.80 18.75
N HIS A 219 -2.49 -11.73 19.08
CA HIS A 219 -2.41 -13.03 18.42
C HIS A 219 -3.66 -13.90 18.68
N ILE A 220 -4.13 -13.96 19.93
CA ILE A 220 -5.34 -14.70 20.29
C ILE A 220 -6.57 -14.12 19.57
N GLN A 221 -6.70 -12.79 19.54
CA GLN A 221 -7.82 -12.11 18.87
C GLN A 221 -7.79 -12.32 17.36
N CYS A 222 -6.61 -12.28 16.74
CA CYS A 222 -6.45 -12.51 15.30
C CYS A 222 -6.99 -13.88 14.88
N ILE A 223 -6.56 -14.95 15.55
CA ILE A 223 -7.00 -16.32 15.24
C ILE A 223 -8.49 -16.49 15.55
N SER A 224 -8.93 -16.02 16.72
CA SER A 224 -10.31 -16.22 17.18
C SER A 224 -11.33 -15.51 16.29
N LEU A 225 -11.11 -14.23 15.98
CA LEU A 225 -12.06 -13.43 15.20
C LEU A 225 -12.13 -13.91 13.75
N ASP A 226 -10.99 -14.27 13.14
CA ASP A 226 -10.99 -14.76 11.76
C ASP A 226 -11.70 -16.11 11.65
N PHE A 227 -11.48 -17.00 12.63
CA PHE A 227 -12.19 -18.27 12.70
C PHE A 227 -13.71 -18.08 12.86
N LEU A 228 -14.13 -17.22 13.80
CA LEU A 228 -15.56 -16.96 14.03
C LEU A 228 -16.24 -16.29 12.82
N LEU A 229 -15.57 -15.35 12.17
CA LEU A 229 -16.08 -14.71 10.95
C LEU A 229 -16.23 -15.73 9.81
N GLN A 230 -15.26 -16.62 9.64
CA GLN A 230 -15.33 -17.67 8.62
C GLN A 230 -16.46 -18.67 8.91
N LEU A 231 -16.66 -19.05 10.17
CA LEU A 231 -17.79 -19.89 10.57
C LEU A 231 -19.13 -19.23 10.26
N CYS A 232 -19.30 -17.97 10.66
CA CYS A 232 -20.56 -17.27 10.43
C CYS A 232 -20.85 -17.11 8.92
N ARG A 233 -19.84 -16.83 8.11
CA ARG A 233 -19.99 -16.72 6.65
C ARG A 233 -20.33 -18.05 5.98
N ASN A 234 -19.89 -19.18 6.55
CA ASN A 234 -20.23 -20.50 6.03
C ASN A 234 -21.61 -20.98 6.49
N MET A 235 -22.23 -20.29 7.45
CA MET A 235 -23.57 -20.60 7.96
C MET A 235 -24.69 -19.80 7.29
N ASP A 236 -24.35 -18.69 6.61
CA ASP A 236 -25.25 -17.95 5.71
C ASP A 236 -25.44 -18.73 4.39
#